data_AF-A0A8J7BMX6-F1
#
_entry.id   AF-A0A8J7BMX6-F1
#
_cell.length_a   1.000
_cell.length_b   1.000
_cell.length_c   1.000
_cell.angle_alpha   90.00
_cell.angle_beta   90.00
_cell.angle_gamma   90.00
#
_symmetry.space_group_name_H-M   'P 1'
#
loop_
_entity.id
_entity.type
_entity.pdbx_description
1 polymer ?
#
loop_
_entity_poly.entity_id
_entity_poly.type
_entity_poly.pdbx_seq_one_letter_code
_entity_poly.pdbx_strand_id
1 'polypeptide(L)' 'MGEWEYKTIKFFAQGTFGAGKINEIELEDVLNEAGARGWELVTILPGTRANGELWDFVAVLKREVIS' A
#
# COMPACT_ATOMS: atom_id res chain seq x y z
N MET A 1 23.74 14.14 3.14
CA MET A 1 22.40 13.60 3.38
C MET A 1 22.16 12.54 2.33
N GLY A 2 21.72 11.33 2.71
CA GLY A 2 21.39 10.28 1.75
C GLY A 2 20.22 10.68 0.86
N GLU A 3 20.19 10.16 -0.37
CA GLU A 3 19.06 10.33 -1.27
C GLU A 3 17.96 9.33 -0.90
N TRP A 4 16.69 9.71 -1.13
CA TRP A 4 15.54 8.86 -0.86
C TRP A 4 14.91 8.39 -2.16
N GLU A 5 14.65 7.09 -2.27
CA GLU A 5 13.81 6.50 -3.30
C GLU A 5 12.42 6.28 -2.74
N TYR A 6 11.38 6.57 -3.52
CA TYR A 6 9.98 6.37 -3.15
C TYR A 6 9.31 5.33 -4.04
N LYS A 7 8.40 4.56 -3.44
CA LYS A 7 7.57 3.56 -4.12
C LYS A 7 6.12 3.71 -3.73
N THR A 8 5.24 3.46 -4.68
CA THR A 8 3.80 3.45 -4.49
C THR A 8 3.25 2.08 -4.84
N ILE A 9 2.47 1.49 -3.93
CA ILE A 9 1.80 0.20 -4.14
C ILE A 9 0.31 0.42 -4.00
N LYS A 10 -0.45 0.02 -5.00
CA LYS A 10 -1.91 0.16 -5.04
C LYS A 10 -2.58 -1.19 -4.88
N PHE A 11 -3.55 -1.26 -3.99
CA PHE A 11 -4.32 -2.46 -3.71
C PHE A 11 -5.80 -2.17 -3.94
N PHE A 12 -6.48 -3.05 -4.66
CA PHE A 12 -7.91 -2.95 -4.86
C PHE A 12 -8.64 -3.79 -3.81
N ALA A 13 -9.72 -3.25 -3.26
CA ALA A 13 -10.59 -4.01 -2.38
C ALA A 13 -11.24 -5.15 -3.20
N GLN A 14 -11.15 -6.39 -2.71
CA GLN A 14 -11.72 -7.57 -3.37
C GLN A 14 -13.08 -7.93 -2.74
N GLY A 15 -14.06 -8.35 -3.56
CA GLY A 15 -15.36 -8.83 -3.09
C GLY A 15 -16.45 -8.86 -4.16
N THR A 16 -17.31 -9.88 -4.13
CA THR A 16 -18.39 -10.09 -5.11
C THR A 16 -19.70 -9.37 -4.77
N PHE A 17 -19.85 -8.80 -3.57
CA PHE A 17 -21.10 -8.20 -3.09
C PHE A 17 -20.89 -6.96 -2.19
N GLY A 18 -20.37 -5.87 -2.76
CA GLY A 18 -20.46 -4.50 -2.18
C GLY A 18 -19.81 -4.28 -0.80
N ALA A 19 -19.01 -5.23 -0.32
CA ALA A 19 -18.39 -5.16 1.00
C ALA A 19 -16.90 -4.81 0.95
N GLY A 20 -16.37 -4.45 -0.24
CA GLY A 20 -14.99 -4.02 -0.50
C GLY A 20 -14.01 -4.42 0.60
N LYS A 21 -13.74 -5.73 0.74
CA LYS A 21 -12.87 -6.21 1.81
C LYS A 21 -11.44 -6.16 1.31
N ILE A 22 -10.57 -5.57 2.13
CA ILE A 22 -9.13 -5.70 1.93
C ILE A 22 -8.77 -7.14 2.26
N ASN A 23 -8.02 -7.79 1.39
CA ASN A 23 -7.34 -9.03 1.75
C ASN A 23 -6.13 -8.65 2.61
N GLU A 24 -6.32 -8.67 3.93
CA GLU A 24 -5.30 -8.27 4.92
C GLU A 24 -4.02 -9.12 4.79
N ILE A 25 -4.17 -10.41 4.48
CA ILE A 25 -3.03 -11.34 4.29
C ILE A 25 -2.19 -10.90 3.09
N GLU A 26 -2.82 -10.60 1.95
CA GLU A 26 -2.11 -10.12 0.75
C GLU A 26 -1.43 -8.78 1.00
N LEU A 27 -2.08 -7.88 1.74
CA LEU A 27 -1.49 -6.60 2.13
C LEU A 27 -0.24 -6.82 3.00
N GLU A 28 -0.35 -7.64 4.05
CA GLU A 28 0.75 -7.96 4.96
C GLU A 28 1.92 -8.60 4.21
N ASP A 29 1.67 -9.58 3.35
CA ASP A 29 2.70 -10.26 2.57
C ASP A 29 3.48 -9.27 1.67
N VAL A 30 2.78 -8.38 0.97
CA VAL A 30 3.42 -7.38 0.11
C VAL A 30 4.22 -6.37 0.92
N LEU A 31 3.71 -5.92 2.07
CA LEU A 31 4.43 -4.98 2.94
C LEU A 31 5.65 -5.63 3.59
N ASN A 32 5.55 -6.90 4.00
CA ASN A 32 6.65 -7.67 4.54
C ASN A 32 7.75 -7.89 3.48
N GLU A 33 7.39 -8.24 2.24
CA GLU A 33 8.34 -8.37 1.14
C GLU A 33 9.03 -7.04 0.83
N ALA A 34 8.29 -5.92 0.89
CA ALA A 34 8.86 -4.59 0.72
C ALA A 34 9.82 -4.24 1.87
N GLY A 35 9.43 -4.51 3.12
CA GLY A 35 10.25 -4.33 4.31
C GLY A 35 11.56 -5.12 4.26
N ALA A 36 11.49 -6.38 3.84
CA ALA A 36 12.68 -7.22 3.63
C ALA A 36 13.65 -6.66 2.57
N ARG A 37 13.16 -5.82 1.66
CA ARG A 37 13.96 -5.11 0.63
C ARG A 37 14.40 -3.70 1.06
N GLY A 38 14.25 -3.37 2.34
CA GLY A 38 14.66 -2.09 2.92
C GLY A 38 13.67 -0.94 2.71
N TRP A 39 12.44 -1.22 2.27
CA TRP A 39 11.40 -0.20 2.16
C TRP A 39 10.69 0.02 3.50
N GLU A 40 10.54 1.28 3.88
CA GLU A 40 9.81 1.73 5.06
C GLU A 40 8.45 2.28 4.64
N LEU A 41 7.37 1.86 5.31
CA LEU A 41 6.02 2.38 5.07
C LEU A 41 5.92 3.82 5.59
N VAL A 42 5.51 4.75 4.72
CA VAL A 42 5.32 6.18 5.05
C VAL A 42 3.86 6.45 5.40
N THR A 43 2.94 6.03 4.54
CA THR A 43 1.50 6.28 4.73
C THR A 43 0.66 5.33 3.89
N ILE A 44 -0.61 5.19 4.28
CA ILE A 44 -1.65 4.52 3.51
C ILE A 44 -2.79 5.52 3.29
N LEU A 45 -3.19 5.68 2.02
CA LEU A 45 -4.28 6.56 1.61
C LEU A 45 -5.46 5.71 1.11
N PRO A 46 -6.64 5.78 1.74
CA PRO A 46 -7.82 5.09 1.24
C PRO A 46 -8.41 5.81 0.03
N GLY A 47 -8.72 5.09 -1.03
CA GLY A 47 -9.56 5.55 -2.13
C GLY A 47 -10.99 5.08 -1.96
N THR A 48 -11.91 6.03 -1.90
CA THR A 48 -13.34 5.77 -1.77
C THR A 48 -14.08 6.18 -3.04
N ARG A 49 -15.19 5.49 -3.32
CA ARG A 49 -16.14 5.88 -4.37
C ARG A 49 -17.04 7.02 -3.88
N ALA A 50 -17.79 7.61 -4.81
CA ALA A 50 -18.75 8.68 -4.50
C ALA A 50 -19.82 8.27 -3.46
N ASN A 51 -20.12 6.97 -3.34
CA ASN A 51 -21.06 6.43 -2.34
C ASN A 51 -20.40 6.12 -0.98
N GLY A 52 -19.13 6.46 -0.77
CA GLY A 52 -18.37 6.20 0.46
C GLY A 52 -17.82 4.78 0.59
N GLU A 53 -18.05 3.91 -0.39
CA GLU A 53 -17.49 2.55 -0.40
C GLU A 53 -15.97 2.59 -0.62
N LEU A 54 -15.23 1.82 0.16
CA LEU A 54 -13.80 1.61 -0.06
C LEU A 54 -13.57 0.88 -1.39
N TRP A 55 -12.76 1.46 -2.26
CA TRP A 55 -12.46 0.91 -3.58
C TRP A 55 -11.04 0.39 -3.69
N ASP A 56 -10.10 1.19 -3.23
CA ASP A 56 -8.69 0.88 -3.26
C ASP A 56 -7.99 1.58 -2.10
N PHE A 57 -6.71 1.28 -1.94
CA PHE A 57 -5.83 2.09 -1.12
C PHE A 57 -4.45 2.10 -1.74
N VAL A 58 -3.69 3.13 -1.38
CA VAL A 58 -2.35 3.37 -1.88
C VAL A 58 -1.41 3.43 -0.70
N ALA A 59 -0.45 2.51 -0.65
CA ALA A 59 0.67 2.55 0.28
C ALA A 59 1.83 3.32 -0.38
N VAL A 60 2.38 4.29 0.33
CA VAL A 60 3.61 4.99 -0.06
C VAL A 60 4.73 4.53 0.86
N LEU A 61 5.84 4.12 0.26
CA LEU A 61 7.03 3.64 0.94
C LEU A 61 8.24 4.47 0.51
N LYS A 62 9.27 4.50 1.37
CA LYS A 62 10.57 5.12 1.08
C LYS A 62 11.71 4.17 1.42
N ARG A 63 12.88 4.35 0.81
CA ARG A 63 14.14 3.75 1.28
C ARG A 63 15.32 4.67 0.98
N GLU A 64 16.37 4.55 1.77
CA GLU A 64 17.61 5.29 1.51
C GLU A 64 18.36 4.65 0.32
N VAL A 65 18.83 5.49 -0.60
CA VAL A 65 19.70 5.06 -1.71
C VAL A 65 21.12 5.04 -1.18
N ILE A 66 21.70 3.85 -1.12
CA ILE A 66 23.13 3.68 -0.82
C ILE A 66 23.86 3.80 -2.15
N SER A 67 24.55 4.93 -2.35
CA SER A 67 25.43 5.19 -3.51
C SER A 67 26.76 4.45 -3.40
#